data_AF-A0A9X2AF42-F1
#
_entry.id   AF-A0A9X2AF42-F1
#
_cell.length_a   1.000
_cell.length_b   1.000
_cell.length_c   1.000
_cell.angle_alpha   90.00
_cell.angle_beta   90.00
_cell.angle_gamma   90.00
#
_symmetry.space_group_name_H-M   'P 1'
#
loop_
_entity.id
_entity.type
_entity.pdbx_description
1 polymer ?
#
loop_
_entity_poly.entity_id
_entity_poly.type
_entity_poly.pdbx_seq_one_letter_code
_entity_poly.pdbx_strand_id
1 'polypeptide(L)'
;MHNAQLTLTLTSGQILAVTLNGAAETRVLIEIAAAIAAAKAAEEVKCRTYHMGDKPTAGRNYDDRLTIRTGVGKTKLRELLEAGPVRGGLRRVRAGDKWLVSELAVREFFGD
;
A
#
# COMPACT_ATOMS: atom_id res chain seq x y z
N MET A 1 25.62 26.47 2.73
CA MET A 1 25.36 25.18 3.38
C MET A 1 24.67 25.47 4.70
N HIS A 2 23.45 25.00 4.90
CA HIS A 2 22.70 25.15 6.15
C HIS A 2 22.84 23.84 6.91
N ASN A 3 23.59 23.84 8.01
CA ASN A 3 23.73 22.65 8.85
C ASN A 3 22.45 22.51 9.70
N ALA A 4 21.72 21.41 9.53
CA ALA A 4 20.61 21.08 10.42
C ALA A 4 21.16 20.69 11.81
N GLN A 5 20.74 21.39 12.85
CA GLN A 5 21.19 21.15 14.21
C GLN A 5 20.16 20.27 14.94
N LEU A 6 20.57 19.08 15.39
CA LEU A 6 19.75 18.22 16.25
C LEU A 6 20.13 18.48 17.71
N THR A 7 19.13 18.79 18.53
CA THR A 7 19.31 19.10 19.96
C THR A 7 18.77 17.96 20.81
N LEU A 8 19.63 17.37 21.65
CA LEU A 8 19.22 16.40 22.68
C LEU A 8 19.50 17.01 24.06
N THR A 9 18.46 17.09 24.89
CA THR A 9 18.56 17.61 26.25
C THR A 9 18.75 16.45 27.23
N LEU A 10 19.88 16.46 27.94
CA LEU A 10 20.10 15.50 29.04
C LEU A 10 19.37 15.97 30.30
N THR A 11 19.01 15.02 31.17
CA THR A 11 18.30 15.26 32.44
C THR A 11 19.05 16.19 33.40
N SER A 12 20.34 16.43 33.16
CA SER A 12 21.19 17.40 33.86
C SER A 12 21.01 18.87 33.40
N GLY A 13 20.16 19.13 32.40
CA GLY A 13 20.03 20.46 31.78
C GLY A 13 21.13 20.81 30.79
N GLN A 14 22.09 19.90 30.55
CA GLN A 14 23.10 20.06 29.51
C GLN A 14 22.50 19.76 28.13
N ILE A 15 22.81 20.64 27.18
CA ILE A 15 22.44 20.47 25.77
C ILE A 15 23.64 19.87 25.03
N LEU A 16 23.47 18.66 24.48
CA LEU A 16 24.40 18.13 23.48
C LEU A 16 23.98 18.63 22.11
N ALA A 17 24.81 19.51 21.54
CA ALA A 17 24.72 19.87 20.13
C ALA A 17 25.48 18.84 19.31
N VAL A 18 24.76 17.98 18.60
CA VAL A 18 25.36 17.03 17.66
C VAL A 18 25.32 17.66 16.28
N THR A 19 26.50 18.03 15.77
CA THR A 19 26.63 18.49 14.39
C THR A 19 26.89 17.27 13.52
N LEU A 20 25.96 16.96 12.62
CA LEU A 20 26.20 15.95 11.60
C LEU A 20 27.23 16.50 10.61
N ASN A 21 28.28 15.73 10.32
CA ASN A 21 29.14 16.04 9.18
C ASN A 21 28.38 15.77 7.87
N GLY A 22 28.84 16.35 6.75
CA GLY A 22 28.10 16.25 5.48
C GLY A 22 27.84 14.81 5.00
N ALA A 23 28.71 13.86 5.37
CA ALA A 23 28.52 12.44 5.06
C ALA A 23 27.39 11.81 5.90
N ALA A 24 27.34 12.12 7.20
CA ALA A 24 26.29 11.66 8.10
C ALA A 24 24.93 12.27 7.75
N GLU A 25 24.90 13.56 7.40
CA GLU A 25 23.69 14.23 6.91
C GLU A 25 23.18 13.59 5.61
N THR A 26 24.06 13.36 4.64
CA THR A 26 23.70 12.68 3.38
C THR A 26 23.13 11.29 3.63
N ARG A 27 23.72 10.51 4.53
CA ARG A 27 23.22 9.18 4.89
C ARG A 27 21.83 9.24 5.51
N VAL A 28 21.61 10.13 6.48
CA VAL A 28 20.30 10.31 7.12
C VAL A 28 19.25 10.73 6.09
N LEU A 29 19.58 11.64 5.17
CA LEU A 29 18.67 12.06 4.11
C LEU A 29 18.31 10.90 3.15
N ILE A 30 19.27 10.06 2.80
CA ILE A 30 19.01 8.85 1.99
C ILE A 30 18.09 7.88 2.72
N GLU A 31 18.33 7.63 4.01
CA GLU A 31 17.51 6.74 4.83
C GLU A 31 16.07 7.28 4.97
N ILE A 32 15.91 8.59 5.19
CA ILE A 32 14.59 9.26 5.22
C ILE A 32 13.89 9.15 3.86
N ALA A 33 14.60 9.41 2.76
CA ALA A 33 14.02 9.32 1.42
C ALA A 33 13.55 7.89 1.11
N ALA A 34 14.34 6.87 1.49
CA ALA A 34 13.97 5.47 1.34
C ALA A 34 12.75 5.10 2.19
N ALA A 35 12.68 5.57 3.45
CA ALA A 35 11.53 5.35 4.32
C ALA A 35 10.25 5.99 3.75
N ILE A 36 10.34 7.22 3.24
CA ILE A 36 9.22 7.92 2.58
C ILE A 36 8.78 7.15 1.33
N ALA A 37 9.72 6.69 0.50
CA ALA A 37 9.40 5.92 -0.70
C ALA A 37 8.70 4.59 -0.35
N ALA A 38 9.19 3.88 0.67
CA ALA A 38 8.58 2.64 1.16
C ALA A 38 7.16 2.89 1.70
N ALA A 39 6.95 3.96 2.48
CA ALA A 39 5.64 4.32 3.00
C ALA A 39 4.65 4.66 1.88
N LYS A 40 5.08 5.41 0.86
CA LYS A 40 4.25 5.72 -0.31
C LYS A 40 3.88 4.48 -1.11
N ALA A 41 4.85 3.58 -1.34
CA ALA A 41 4.59 2.32 -2.02
C ALA A 41 3.60 1.44 -1.24
N ALA A 42 3.74 1.36 0.08
CA ALA A 42 2.80 0.62 0.93
C ALA A 42 1.38 1.20 0.87
N GLU A 43 1.25 2.53 0.86
CA GLU A 43 -0.05 3.19 0.79
C GLU A 43 -0.71 3.04 -0.59
N GLU A 44 0.07 3.09 -1.66
CA GLU A 44 -0.41 2.80 -3.01
C GLU A 44 -1.02 1.40 -3.08
N VAL A 45 -0.33 0.40 -2.51
CA VAL A 45 -0.81 -0.99 -2.46
C VAL A 45 -2.16 -1.07 -1.73
N LYS A 46 -2.31 -0.42 -0.56
CA LYS A 46 -3.60 -0.44 0.19
C LYS A 46 -4.76 0.16 -0.60
N CYS A 47 -4.48 1.17 -1.42
CA CYS A 47 -5.49 1.84 -2.23
C CYS A 47 -5.77 1.14 -3.57
N ARG A 48 -5.09 0.01 -3.87
CA ARG A 48 -5.32 -0.71 -5.13
C ARG A 48 -6.74 -1.21 -5.22
N THR A 49 -7.31 -1.02 -6.40
CA THR A 49 -8.59 -1.57 -6.79
C THR A 49 -8.37 -2.49 -7.97
N TYR A 50 -8.71 -3.75 -7.77
CA TYR A 50 -8.68 -4.78 -8.77
C TYR A 50 -9.99 -4.84 -9.53
N HIS A 51 -9.95 -5.33 -10.77
CA HIS A 51 -11.17 -5.63 -11.52
C HIS A 51 -11.22 -7.08 -12.00
N MET A 52 -12.44 -7.60 -12.12
CA MET A 52 -12.70 -8.88 -12.78
C MET A 52 -13.81 -8.72 -13.82
N GLY A 53 -13.41 -8.84 -15.08
CA GLY A 53 -14.25 -8.76 -16.27
C GLY A 53 -13.40 -8.97 -17.53
N ASP A 54 -14.02 -9.12 -18.70
CA ASP A 54 -13.32 -9.57 -19.92
C ASP A 54 -12.37 -8.53 -20.52
N LYS A 55 -12.55 -7.25 -20.20
CA LYS A 55 -11.68 -6.15 -20.66
C LYS A 55 -11.36 -5.20 -19.51
N PRO A 56 -10.16 -4.60 -19.44
CA PRO A 56 -9.92 -3.45 -18.56
C PRO A 56 -10.79 -2.25 -18.98
N THR A 57 -11.12 -1.36 -18.05
CA THR A 57 -11.82 -0.10 -18.39
C THR A 57 -10.76 0.94 -18.72
N ALA A 58 -10.73 1.42 -19.96
CA ALA A 58 -9.78 2.45 -20.39
C ALA A 58 -9.91 3.72 -19.51
N GLY A 59 -8.77 4.29 -19.10
CA GLY A 59 -8.72 5.49 -18.28
C GLY A 59 -9.04 5.29 -16.79
N ARG A 60 -9.34 4.06 -16.34
CA ARG A 60 -9.38 3.74 -14.91
C ARG A 60 -8.15 2.90 -14.55
N ASN A 61 -7.36 3.37 -13.59
CA ASN A 61 -6.14 2.73 -13.10
C ASN A 61 -6.46 1.49 -12.24
N TYR A 62 -7.21 0.53 -12.81
CA TYR A 62 -7.51 -0.72 -12.16
C TYR A 62 -6.42 -1.74 -12.41
N ASP A 63 -6.17 -2.57 -11.40
CA ASP A 63 -5.23 -3.68 -11.51
C ASP A 63 -5.97 -4.94 -12.00
N ASP A 64 -5.52 -5.51 -13.12
CA ASP A 64 -6.11 -6.70 -13.75
C ASP A 64 -5.58 -8.01 -13.14
N ARG A 65 -4.66 -7.91 -12.17
CA ARG A 65 -3.94 -9.04 -11.59
C ARG A 65 -4.65 -9.65 -10.39
N LEU A 66 -5.97 -9.50 -10.25
CA LEU A 66 -6.71 -10.03 -9.10
C LEU A 66 -6.47 -11.53 -8.87
N THR A 67 -6.43 -12.32 -9.95
CA THR A 67 -6.17 -13.77 -9.87
C THR A 67 -4.74 -14.07 -9.44
N ILE A 68 -3.77 -13.23 -9.81
CA ILE A 68 -2.39 -13.36 -9.37
C ILE A 68 -2.28 -12.96 -7.89
N ARG A 69 -2.91 -11.84 -7.51
CA ARG A 69 -2.93 -11.31 -6.16
C ARG A 69 -3.53 -12.30 -5.15
N THR A 70 -4.59 -13.00 -5.54
CA THR A 70 -5.30 -13.96 -4.68
C THR A 70 -4.74 -15.38 -4.78
N GLY A 71 -3.98 -15.71 -5.83
CA GLY A 71 -3.58 -17.08 -6.15
C GLY A 71 -4.75 -18.00 -6.56
N VAL A 72 -5.95 -17.46 -6.70
CA VAL A 72 -7.17 -18.21 -6.98
C VAL A 72 -7.51 -18.16 -8.48
N GLY A 73 -7.88 -19.33 -9.03
CA GLY A 73 -8.33 -19.44 -10.42
C GLY A 73 -9.60 -18.63 -10.70
N LYS A 74 -9.76 -18.15 -11.94
CA LYS A 74 -10.88 -17.28 -12.37
C LYS A 74 -12.26 -17.81 -11.98
N THR A 75 -12.50 -19.11 -12.15
CA THR A 75 -13.80 -19.74 -11.82
C THR A 75 -14.11 -19.63 -10.33
N LYS A 76 -13.16 -20.00 -9.47
CA LYS A 76 -13.36 -19.95 -8.02
C LYS A 76 -13.50 -18.51 -7.52
N LEU A 77 -12.73 -17.60 -8.09
CA LEU A 77 -12.84 -16.18 -7.79
C LEU A 77 -14.22 -15.63 -8.20
N ARG A 78 -14.82 -16.14 -9.29
CA ARG A 78 -16.16 -15.76 -9.74
C ARG A 78 -17.22 -16.23 -8.73
N GLU A 79 -17.12 -17.46 -8.26
CA GLU A 79 -18.01 -17.98 -7.20
C GLU A 79 -17.93 -17.13 -5.93
N LEU A 80 -16.72 -16.79 -5.48
CA LEU A 80 -16.50 -15.95 -4.30
C LEU A 80 -17.11 -14.56 -4.49
N LEU A 81 -16.92 -13.98 -5.67
CA LEU A 81 -17.54 -12.71 -6.00
C LEU A 81 -19.05 -12.85 -6.02
N GLU A 82 -19.64 -13.81 -6.73
CA GLU A 82 -21.09 -13.98 -6.79
C GLU A 82 -21.73 -14.19 -5.42
N ALA A 83 -21.13 -15.03 -4.57
CA ALA A 83 -21.56 -15.28 -3.20
C ALA A 83 -21.63 -13.98 -2.38
N GLY A 84 -20.58 -13.16 -2.45
CA GLY A 84 -20.48 -11.92 -1.70
C GLY A 84 -20.34 -12.06 -0.19
N PRO A 85 -20.10 -10.93 0.52
CA PRO A 85 -19.71 -10.97 1.92
C PRO A 85 -20.77 -11.61 2.82
N VAL A 86 -22.07 -11.45 2.50
CA VAL A 86 -23.18 -12.03 3.27
C VAL A 86 -23.18 -13.56 3.24
N ARG A 87 -22.66 -14.18 2.17
CA ARG A 87 -22.61 -15.66 2.02
C ARG A 87 -21.19 -16.22 2.17
N GLY A 88 -20.29 -15.49 2.83
CA GLY A 88 -18.91 -15.92 3.00
C GLY A 88 -18.07 -15.82 1.73
N GLY A 89 -18.41 -14.89 0.83
CA GLY A 89 -17.65 -14.55 -0.37
C GLY A 89 -16.92 -13.21 -0.26
N LEU A 90 -16.27 -12.81 -1.34
CA LEU A 90 -15.42 -11.61 -1.37
C LEU A 90 -16.26 -10.32 -1.36
N ARG A 91 -15.84 -9.31 -0.59
CA ARG A 91 -16.44 -7.97 -0.67
C ARG A 91 -16.12 -7.36 -2.04
N ARG A 92 -17.13 -6.77 -2.68
CA ARG A 92 -17.05 -6.27 -4.06
C ARG A 92 -17.96 -5.08 -4.29
N VAL A 93 -17.67 -4.33 -5.34
CA VAL A 93 -18.56 -3.31 -5.92
C VAL A 93 -18.82 -3.68 -7.38
N ARG A 94 -20.05 -3.48 -7.86
CA ARG A 94 -20.38 -3.70 -9.27
C ARG A 94 -20.20 -2.41 -10.05
N ALA A 95 -19.48 -2.47 -11.17
CA ALA A 95 -19.28 -1.34 -12.08
C ALA A 95 -19.58 -1.80 -13.52
N GLY A 96 -20.85 -1.67 -13.93
CA GLY A 96 -21.36 -2.27 -15.16
C GLY A 96 -21.25 -3.80 -15.10
N ASP A 97 -20.62 -4.38 -16.12
CA ASP A 97 -20.43 -5.83 -16.23
C ASP A 97 -19.21 -6.37 -15.46
N LYS A 98 -18.59 -5.53 -14.63
CA LYS A 98 -17.35 -5.88 -13.92
C LYS A 98 -17.55 -5.86 -12.42
N TRP A 99 -16.79 -6.73 -11.76
CA TRP A 99 -16.61 -6.67 -10.32
C TRP A 99 -15.35 -5.88 -10.01
N LEU A 100 -15.44 -4.96 -9.05
CA LEU A 100 -14.32 -4.24 -8.46
C LEU A 100 -14.08 -4.75 -7.05
N VAL A 101 -12.82 -4.97 -6.71
CA VAL A 101 -12.39 -5.52 -5.43
C VAL A 101 -11.26 -4.64 -4.92
N SER A 102 -11.39 -4.09 -3.71
CA SER A 102 -10.29 -3.37 -3.08
C SER A 102 -9.26 -4.33 -2.51
N GLU A 103 -7.99 -3.89 -2.41
CA GLU A 103 -6.95 -4.62 -1.68
C GLU A 103 -7.38 -4.96 -0.25
N LEU A 104 -8.09 -4.06 0.43
CA LEU A 104 -8.64 -4.33 1.75
C LEU A 104 -9.57 -5.55 1.76
N ALA A 105 -10.46 -5.66 0.77
CA ALA A 105 -11.37 -6.80 0.66
C ALA A 105 -10.64 -8.13 0.40
N VAL A 106 -9.52 -8.08 -0.32
CA VAL A 106 -8.66 -9.25 -0.54
C VAL A 106 -8.03 -9.68 0.78
N ARG A 107 -7.40 -8.75 1.52
CA ARG A 107 -6.71 -9.02 2.78
C ARG A 107 -7.63 -9.56 3.86
N GLU A 108 -8.80 -8.96 4.03
CA GLU A 108 -9.81 -9.40 5.00
C GLU A 108 -10.27 -10.85 4.75
N PHE A 109 -10.29 -11.29 3.49
CA PHE A 109 -10.79 -12.61 3.12
C PHE A 109 -9.71 -13.68 3.08
N PHE A 110 -8.57 -13.38 2.44
CA PHE A 110 -7.51 -14.36 2.21
C PHE A 110 -6.49 -14.41 3.34
N GLY A 111 -6.44 -13.39 4.20
CA GLY A 111 -5.44 -13.25 5.24
C GLY A 111 -4.10 -12.81 4.66
N ASP A 112 -3.78 -11.52 4.84
CA ASP A 112 -2.48 -10.90 4.60
C ASP A 112 -2.26 -9.71 5.55
#